data_AF-A0A8T4J2N1-F1
#
_entry.id   AF-A0A8T4J2N1-F1
#
_cell.length_a   1.000
_cell.length_b   1.000
_cell.length_c   1.000
_cell.angle_alpha   90.00
_cell.angle_beta   90.00
_cell.angle_gamma   90.00
#
_symmetry.space_group_name_H-M   'P 1'
#
loop_
_entity.id
_entity.type
_entity.pdbx_description
1 polymer ?
#
loop_
_entity_poly.entity_id
_entity_poly.type
_entity_poly.pdbx_seq_one_letter_code
_entity_poly.pdbx_strand_id
1 'polypeptide(L)'
;GTHAADVMTEEGVLPAVPGRAAREVPSGTADGQMIAGWRRLSAADGLVPYLDYTTPGFYDTLSAQLQGVIDGSVTPDALADTMQREYGEFRAKQRAERPGSGEGSGGSGGGEGGE
;
A
#
# COMPACT_ATOMS: atom_id res chain seq x y z
N GLY A 1 -13.68 -3.12 20.45
CA GLY A 1 -12.33 -3.06 19.87
C GLY A 1 -11.35 -3.90 20.66
N THR A 2 -11.02 -3.47 21.88
CA THR A 2 -9.94 -4.07 22.70
C THR A 2 -10.11 -5.56 23.00
N HIS A 3 -11.34 -6.00 23.31
CA HIS A 3 -11.59 -7.42 23.61
C HIS A 3 -11.28 -8.36 22.43
N ALA A 4 -11.58 -7.96 21.20
CA ALA A 4 -11.27 -8.76 20.02
C ALA A 4 -9.75 -8.85 19.78
N ALA A 5 -9.01 -7.74 19.99
CA ALA A 5 -7.56 -7.73 19.85
C ALA A 5 -6.87 -8.61 20.91
N ASP A 6 -7.43 -8.67 22.11
CA ASP A 6 -6.92 -9.54 23.18
C ASP A 6 -7.14 -11.02 22.84
N VAL A 7 -8.37 -11.41 22.45
CA VAL A 7 -8.69 -12.77 22.01
C VAL A 7 -7.81 -13.19 20.83
N MET A 8 -7.62 -12.33 19.82
CA MET A 8 -6.73 -12.61 18.69
C MET A 8 -5.30 -12.91 19.17
N THR A 9 -4.78 -12.13 20.12
CA THR A 9 -3.44 -12.33 20.65
C THR A 9 -3.32 -13.65 21.42
N GLU A 10 -4.33 -14.00 22.22
CA GLU A 10 -4.39 -15.25 22.99
C GLU A 10 -4.42 -16.48 22.07
N GLU A 11 -5.02 -16.34 20.89
CA GLU A 11 -5.07 -17.37 19.83
C GLU A 11 -3.86 -17.32 18.87
N GLY A 12 -2.82 -16.54 19.18
CA GLY A 12 -1.59 -16.45 18.38
C GLY A 12 -1.70 -15.62 17.10
N VAL A 13 -2.75 -14.82 16.95
CA VAL A 13 -2.96 -13.91 15.81
C VAL A 13 -2.50 -12.50 16.16
N LEU A 14 -1.78 -11.85 15.25
CA LEU A 14 -1.39 -10.44 15.41
C LEU A 14 -2.52 -9.50 14.97
N PRO A 15 -3.20 -8.77 15.89
CA PRO A 15 -4.16 -7.74 15.51
C PRO A 15 -3.46 -6.49 14.96
N ALA A 16 -4.12 -5.79 14.03
CA ALA A 16 -3.63 -4.52 13.49
C ALA A 16 -3.37 -3.45 14.56
N VAL A 17 -4.18 -3.45 15.62
CA VAL A 17 -3.96 -2.61 16.82
C VAL A 17 -3.85 -3.54 18.04
N PRO A 18 -2.64 -3.78 18.56
CA PRO A 18 -2.42 -4.65 19.72
C PRO A 18 -3.14 -4.18 20.99
N GLY A 19 -3.79 -5.13 21.68
CA GLY A 19 -4.52 -4.92 22.93
C GLY A 19 -3.64 -4.99 24.20
N ARG A 20 -4.28 -5.32 25.34
CA ARG A 20 -3.59 -5.57 26.60
C ARG A 20 -2.81 -6.88 26.58
N ALA A 21 -3.40 -7.95 26.04
CA ALA A 21 -2.80 -9.28 26.01
C ALA A 21 -1.41 -9.26 25.36
N ALA A 22 -1.22 -8.43 24.32
CA ALA A 22 0.07 -8.24 23.64
C ALA A 22 1.19 -7.66 24.51
N ARG A 23 0.89 -7.14 25.71
CA ARG A 23 1.92 -6.72 26.70
C ARG A 23 2.35 -7.85 27.63
N GLU A 24 1.58 -8.92 27.69
CA GLU A 24 1.78 -10.04 28.60
C GLU A 24 2.51 -11.21 27.90
N VAL A 25 2.55 -11.21 26.57
CA VAL A 25 3.32 -12.18 25.77
C VAL A 25 4.81 -12.06 26.10
N PRO A 26 5.47 -13.14 26.55
CA PRO A 26 6.90 -13.10 26.88
C PRO A 26 7.75 -12.79 25.64
N SER A 27 8.66 -11.82 25.73
CA SER A 27 9.47 -11.36 24.59
C SER A 27 10.39 -12.42 23.99
N GLY A 28 10.67 -13.52 24.70
CA GLY A 28 11.49 -14.62 24.21
C GLY A 28 10.76 -15.61 23.30
N THR A 29 9.44 -15.51 23.15
CA THR A 29 8.65 -16.40 22.28
C THR A 29 8.57 -15.86 20.85
N ALA A 30 8.19 -16.71 19.90
CA ALA A 30 7.94 -16.30 18.52
C ALA A 30 6.90 -15.17 18.45
N ASP A 31 5.80 -15.28 19.20
CA ASP A 31 4.75 -14.27 19.25
C ASP A 31 5.24 -12.96 19.88
N GLY A 32 6.05 -13.04 20.93
CA GLY A 32 6.67 -11.88 21.56
C GLY A 32 7.60 -11.14 20.59
N GLN A 33 8.39 -11.87 19.80
CA GLN A 33 9.25 -11.31 18.76
C GLN A 33 8.45 -10.72 17.60
N MET A 34 7.36 -11.37 17.18
CA MET A 34 6.44 -10.86 16.15
C MET A 34 5.80 -9.53 16.59
N ILE A 35 5.28 -9.45 17.81
CA ILE A 35 4.70 -8.23 18.39
C ILE A 35 5.77 -7.13 18.51
N ALA A 36 6.99 -7.47 18.91
CA ALA A 36 8.10 -6.50 18.99
C ALA A 36 8.47 -5.95 17.60
N GLY A 37 8.56 -6.81 16.59
CA GLY A 37 8.79 -6.42 15.19
C GLY A 37 7.68 -5.51 14.65
N TRP A 38 6.41 -5.86 14.90
CA TRP A 38 5.26 -5.03 14.52
C TRP A 38 5.34 -3.63 15.11
N ARG A 39 5.62 -3.50 16.41
CA ARG A 39 5.76 -2.19 17.08
C ARG A 39 6.90 -1.37 16.49
N ARG A 40 8.05 -2.02 16.21
CA ARG A 40 9.21 -1.36 15.60
C ARG A 40 8.88 -0.82 14.21
N LEU A 41 8.26 -1.62 13.35
CA LEU A 41 7.86 -1.20 12.00
C LEU A 41 6.80 -0.10 12.04
N SER A 42 5.80 -0.24 12.91
CA SER A 42 4.74 0.76 13.09
C SER A 42 5.31 2.12 13.52
N ALA A 43 6.28 2.13 14.44
CA ALA A 43 6.89 3.36 14.94
C ALA A 43 7.86 4.01 13.94
N ALA A 44 8.31 3.26 12.93
CA ALA A 44 9.24 3.73 11.90
C ALA A 44 8.53 4.07 10.58
N ASP A 45 7.19 4.18 10.57
CA ASP A 45 6.37 4.31 9.36
C ASP A 45 6.70 3.23 8.30
N GLY A 46 7.19 2.07 8.76
CA GLY A 46 7.67 0.96 7.92
C GLY A 46 6.60 -0.06 7.58
N LEU A 47 5.35 0.15 8.02
CA LEU A 47 4.22 -0.66 7.61
C LEU A 47 3.77 -0.22 6.22
N VAL A 48 4.18 -0.98 5.21
CA VAL A 48 3.61 -0.89 3.86
C VAL A 48 2.37 -1.77 3.78
N PRO A 49 1.25 -1.29 3.21
CA PRO A 49 0.15 -2.17 2.84
C PRO A 49 0.70 -3.32 1.99
N TYR A 50 0.10 -4.50 2.09
CA TYR A 50 0.33 -5.54 1.09
C TYR A 50 0.19 -4.87 -0.28
N LEU A 51 1.20 -4.98 -1.13
CA LEU A 51 1.22 -4.34 -2.44
C LEU A 51 0.02 -4.86 -3.22
N ASP A 52 -1.09 -4.14 -3.14
CA ASP A 52 -2.11 -4.15 -4.16
C ASP A 52 -1.37 -3.55 -5.36
N TYR A 53 -0.75 -4.43 -6.14
CA TYR A 53 0.27 -4.06 -7.10
C TYR A 53 -0.22 -2.90 -7.95
N THR A 54 0.62 -1.88 -8.07
CA THR A 54 0.24 -0.56 -8.60
C THR A 54 -0.36 -0.63 -10.02
N THR A 55 -0.11 -1.74 -10.73
CA THR A 55 -0.63 -2.10 -12.04
C THR A 55 -0.95 -3.61 -12.09
N PRO A 56 -1.83 -4.06 -13.00
CA PRO A 56 -1.92 -5.48 -13.35
C PRO A 56 -0.56 -5.99 -13.85
N GLY A 57 -0.02 -7.05 -13.25
CA GLY A 57 1.25 -7.68 -13.66
C GLY A 57 2.52 -7.10 -13.03
N PHE A 58 2.44 -6.01 -12.25
CA PHE A 58 3.63 -5.37 -11.65
C PHE A 58 4.50 -6.33 -10.83
N TYR A 59 3.86 -7.27 -10.11
CA TYR A 59 4.57 -8.27 -9.31
C TYR A 59 5.39 -9.23 -10.16
N ASP A 60 4.83 -9.65 -11.30
CA ASP A 60 5.49 -10.60 -12.19
C ASP A 60 6.74 -9.95 -12.78
N THR A 61 6.61 -8.70 -13.26
CA THR A 61 7.76 -7.93 -13.75
C THR A 61 8.78 -7.67 -12.66
N LEU A 62 8.35 -7.24 -11.46
CA LEU A 62 9.25 -7.00 -10.33
C LEU A 62 10.03 -8.26 -9.95
N SER A 63 9.35 -9.40 -9.84
CA SER A 63 9.95 -10.67 -9.47
C SER A 63 10.96 -11.15 -10.50
N ALA A 64 10.63 -11.05 -11.79
CA ALA A 64 11.54 -11.43 -12.88
C ALA A 64 12.78 -10.51 -12.94
N GLN A 65 12.59 -9.19 -12.85
CA GLN A 65 13.70 -8.24 -12.87
C GLN A 65 14.60 -8.41 -11.64
N LEU A 66 14.03 -8.71 -10.46
CA LEU A 66 14.80 -8.97 -9.25
C LEU A 66 15.67 -10.24 -9.39
N GLN A 67 15.15 -11.30 -10.01
CA GLN A 67 15.95 -12.48 -10.35
C GLN A 67 17.14 -12.10 -11.23
N GLY A 68 16.92 -11.24 -12.23
CA GLY A 68 17.99 -10.70 -13.08
C GLY A 68 19.03 -9.87 -12.32
N VAL A 69 18.63 -9.15 -11.27
CA VAL A 69 19.58 -8.44 -10.39
C VAL A 69 20.40 -9.44 -9.57
N ILE A 70 19.77 -10.50 -9.07
CA ILE A 70 20.43 -11.55 -8.28
C ILE A 70 21.45 -12.33 -9.13
N ASP A 71 21.10 -12.66 -10.38
CA ASP A 71 22.00 -13.38 -11.29
C ASP A 71 22.98 -12.47 -12.07
N GLY A 72 22.83 -11.14 -11.94
CA GLY A 72 23.70 -10.13 -12.53
C GLY A 72 23.39 -9.77 -13.98
N SER A 73 22.33 -10.32 -14.58
CA SER A 73 21.88 -9.97 -15.94
C SER A 73 21.15 -8.63 -16.02
N VAL A 74 20.65 -8.10 -14.90
CA VAL A 74 19.97 -6.80 -14.80
C VAL A 74 20.67 -5.93 -13.76
N THR A 75 20.92 -4.65 -14.06
CA THR A 75 21.44 -3.71 -13.07
C THR A 75 20.31 -3.21 -12.16
N PRO A 76 20.60 -2.82 -10.90
CA PRO A 76 19.60 -2.21 -10.02
C PRO A 76 18.89 -1.00 -10.65
N ASP A 77 19.63 -0.16 -11.39
CA ASP A 77 19.07 1.00 -12.09
C ASP A 77 18.10 0.56 -13.22
N ALA A 78 18.46 -0.48 -13.99
CA ALA A 78 17.58 -0.99 -15.04
C ALA A 78 16.28 -1.60 -14.49
N LEU A 79 16.34 -2.21 -13.29
CA LEU A 79 15.14 -2.63 -12.57
C LEU A 79 14.27 -1.41 -12.23
N ALA A 80 14.85 -0.39 -11.58
CA ALA A 80 14.12 0.81 -11.17
C ALA A 80 13.47 1.53 -12.36
N ASP A 81 14.20 1.70 -13.46
CA ASP A 81 13.70 2.34 -14.69
C ASP A 81 12.54 1.57 -15.31
N THR A 82 12.61 0.23 -15.30
CA THR A 82 11.53 -0.63 -15.81
C THR A 82 10.27 -0.48 -14.98
N MET A 83 10.39 -0.50 -13.65
CA MET A 83 9.26 -0.32 -12.73
C MET A 83 8.63 1.07 -12.87
N GLN A 84 9.44 2.11 -12.97
CA GLN A 84 8.97 3.49 -13.13
C GLN A 84 8.21 3.68 -14.45
N ARG A 85 8.72 3.08 -15.55
CA ARG A 85 8.07 3.13 -16.86
C ARG A 85 6.72 2.43 -16.86
N GLU A 86 6.65 1.20 -16.36
CA GLU A 86 5.41 0.42 -16.34
C GLU A 86 4.30 1.14 -15.55
N TYR A 87 4.65 1.69 -14.38
CA TYR A 87 3.73 2.50 -13.60
C TYR A 87 3.28 3.77 -14.36
N GLY A 88 4.23 4.49 -14.99
CA GLY A 88 3.93 5.69 -15.76
C GLY A 88 2.95 5.44 -16.91
N GLU A 89 3.16 4.36 -17.66
CA GLU A 89 2.30 3.94 -18.77
C GLU A 89 0.90 3.57 -18.28
N PHE A 90 0.80 2.79 -17.20
CA PHE A 90 -0.49 2.45 -16.61
C PHE A 90 -1.27 3.71 -16.17
N ARG A 91 -0.61 4.64 -15.49
CA ARG A 91 -1.24 5.91 -15.06
C ARG A 91 -1.67 6.77 -16.25
N ALA A 92 -0.91 6.77 -17.34
CA ALA A 92 -1.29 7.48 -18.56
C ALA A 92 -2.54 6.87 -19.20
N LYS A 93 -2.60 5.54 -19.31
CA LYS A 93 -3.76 4.80 -19.81
C LYS A 93 -5.01 5.09 -18.98
N GLN A 94 -4.91 5.00 -17.65
CA GLN A 94 -6.02 5.31 -16.73
C GLN A 94 -6.56 6.74 -16.88
N ARG A 95 -5.70 7.72 -17.20
CA ARG A 95 -6.15 9.09 -17.48
C ARG A 95 -6.87 9.20 -18.82
N ALA A 96 -6.38 8.51 -19.86
CA ALA A 96 -6.98 8.52 -21.18
C ALA A 96 -8.35 7.82 -21.21
N GLU A 97 -8.54 6.80 -20.38
CA GLU A 97 -9.77 5.99 -20.32
C GLU A 97 -10.87 6.61 -19.44
N ARG A 98 -10.58 7.66 -18.66
CA ARG A 98 -11.61 8.39 -17.90
C ARG A 98 -12.36 9.36 -18.82
N PRO A 99 -13.64 9.11 -19.16
CA PRO A 99 -14.43 10.08 -19.91
C PRO A 99 -14.67 11.32 -19.03
N GLY A 100 -14.60 12.50 -19.64
CA GLY A 100 -14.53 13.79 -18.96
C GLY A 100 -15.50 13.99 -17.79
N SER A 101 -14.95 14.35 -16.63
CA SER A 101 -15.62 15.27 -15.72
C SER A 101 -15.63 16.64 -16.43
N GLY A 102 -16.72 16.91 -17.14
CA GLY A 102 -16.86 18.02 -18.08
C GLY A 102 -16.52 19.38 -17.49
N GLU A 103 -15.61 20.07 -18.16
CA GLU A 103 -15.43 21.51 -18.07
C GLU A 103 -16.39 22.14 -19.09
N GLY A 104 -17.49 22.70 -18.59
CA GLY A 104 -18.42 23.53 -19.35
C GLY A 104 -18.27 24.99 -18.90
N SER A 105 -17.41 25.73 -19.59
CA SER A 105 -17.34 27.19 -19.53
C SER A 105 -18.51 27.80 -20.31
N GLY A 106 -19.18 28.80 -19.73
CA GLY A 106 -19.81 29.89 -20.49
C GLY A 106 -21.34 30.00 -20.39
N GLY A 107 -21.82 30.97 -19.60
CA GLY A 107 -23.22 31.38 -19.55
C GLY A 107 -23.45 32.57 -18.64
N SER A 108 -22.90 33.74 -19.00
CA SER A 108 -23.28 35.03 -18.41
C SER A 108 -24.67 35.43 -18.92
N GLY A 109 -25.61 35.77 -18.03
CA GLY A 109 -26.85 36.46 -18.43
C GLY A 109 -28.04 36.35 -17.48
N GLY A 110 -28.17 37.32 -16.57
CA GLY A 110 -29.41 38.07 -16.29
C GLY A 110 -30.60 37.40 -15.58
N GLY A 111 -31.06 38.03 -14.50
CA GLY A 111 -32.44 37.86 -14.00
C GLY A 111 -32.68 38.18 -12.53
N GLU A 112 -32.63 39.46 -12.14
CA GLU A 112 -33.37 39.96 -10.98
C GLU A 112 -34.89 39.77 -11.18
N GLY A 113 -35.63 39.47 -10.11
CA GLY A 113 -37.02 39.93 -9.94
C GLY A 113 -38.02 38.95 -9.32
N GLY A 114 -38.56 39.35 -8.14
CA GLY A 114 -39.91 39.07 -7.57
C GLY A 114 -40.34 37.62 -7.32
N GLU A 115 -41.04 37.23 -6.25
CA GLU A 115 -41.73 37.88 -5.12
C GLU A 115 -41.71 36.88 -3.94
#